data_AF-A0AB39VL88-F1
#
_entry.id   AF-A0AB39VL88-F1
#
_cell.length_a   1.000
_cell.length_b   1.000
_cell.length_c   1.000
_cell.angle_alpha   90.00
_cell.angle_beta   90.00
_cell.angle_gamma   90.00
#
_symmetry.space_group_name_H-M   'P 1'
#
loop_
_entity.id
_entity.type
_entity.pdbx_description
1 polymer ?
#
loop_
_entity_poly.entity_id
_entity_poly.type
_entity_poly.pdbx_seq_one_letter_code
_entity_poly.pdbx_strand_id
1 'polypeptide(L)' 'MKKLILLALGLGALSCTNAKLVDYNAGRLDTIEDYLKANKPYPGSKEYKSLEKEAESWSNQQPQQEQPSDQQ' A
#
# COMPACT_ATOMS: atom_id res chain seq x y z
N MET A 1 15.49 15.47 -21.12
CA MET A 1 16.20 16.12 -19.99
C MET A 1 15.28 16.42 -18.80
N LYS A 2 14.14 17.12 -18.96
CA LYS A 2 13.20 17.45 -17.85
C LYS A 2 12.65 16.21 -17.10
N LYS A 3 12.36 15.11 -17.81
CA LYS A 3 11.90 13.85 -17.21
C LYS A 3 12.96 13.13 -16.36
N LEU A 4 14.25 13.32 -16.68
CA LEU A 4 15.35 12.68 -15.95
C LEU A 4 15.63 13.39 -14.61
N ILE A 5 15.41 14.70 -14.57
CA ILE A 5 15.54 15.51 -13.34
C ILE A 5 14.45 15.14 -12.33
N LEU A 6 13.21 14.94 -12.79
CA LEU A 6 12.11 14.48 -11.93
C LEU A 6 12.35 13.08 -11.36
N LEU A 7 12.92 12.16 -12.16
CA LEU A 7 13.27 10.81 -11.70
C LEU A 7 14.37 10.85 -10.62
N ALA A 8 15.39 11.67 -10.84
CA ALA A 8 16.50 11.82 -9.89
C ALA A 8 16.08 12.49 -8.57
N LEU A 9 15.18 13.48 -8.61
CA LEU A 9 14.61 14.11 -7.42
C LEU A 9 13.71 13.13 -6.63
N GLY A 10 12.92 12.30 -7.32
CA GLY A 10 12.09 11.27 -6.69
C GLY A 10 12.93 10.21 -5.97
N LEU A 11 14.03 9.75 -6.59
CA LEU A 11 14.97 8.81 -5.97
C LEU A 11 15.77 9.45 -4.82
N GLY A 12 16.14 10.73 -4.96
CA GLY A 12 16.82 11.49 -3.91
C GLY A 12 15.98 11.70 -2.65
N ALA A 13 14.66 11.89 -2.78
CA ALA A 13 13.76 12.01 -1.63
C ALA A 13 13.62 10.71 -0.82
N LEU A 14 13.75 9.54 -1.47
CA LEU A 14 13.75 8.24 -0.78
C LEU A 14 15.08 7.93 -0.08
N SER A 15 16.16 8.61 -0.45
CA SER A 15 17.52 8.35 0.06
C SER A 15 17.74 8.73 1.53
N CYS A 16 16.81 9.46 2.15
CA CYS A 16 16.84 9.78 3.58
C CYS A 16 16.10 8.76 4.45
N THR A 17 15.68 7.62 3.91
CA THR A 17 15.02 6.57 4.71
C THR A 17 16.07 5.61 5.27
N ASN A 18 16.09 5.42 6.59
CA ASN A 18 17.02 4.46 7.22
C ASN A 18 16.62 3.04 6.79
N ALA A 19 17.33 2.47 5.81
CA ALA A 19 17.04 1.15 5.24
C ALA A 19 16.87 0.07 6.31
N LYS A 20 17.70 0.06 7.37
CA LYS A 20 17.55 -0.90 8.48
C LYS A 20 16.23 -0.77 9.22
N LEU A 21 15.73 0.46 9.40
CA LEU A 21 14.45 0.70 10.07
C LEU A 21 13.28 0.26 9.18
N VAL A 22 13.38 0.49 7.88
CA VAL A 22 12.39 0.01 6.89
C VAL A 22 12.36 -1.51 6.90
N ASP A 23 13.51 -2.17 6.75
CA ASP A 23 13.62 -3.64 6.73
C ASP A 23 13.11 -4.26 8.03
N TYR A 24 13.48 -3.69 9.19
CA TYR A 24 12.99 -4.13 10.49
C TYR A 24 11.47 -4.06 10.61
N ASN A 25 10.88 -2.95 10.16
CA ASN A 25 9.43 -2.79 10.21
C ASN A 25 8.72 -3.71 9.22
N ALA A 26 9.28 -3.92 8.03
CA ALA A 26 8.75 -4.86 7.04
C ALA A 26 8.68 -6.29 7.62
N GLY A 27 9.77 -6.79 8.21
CA GLY A 27 9.76 -8.13 8.81
C GLY A 27 8.79 -8.29 9.99
N ARG A 28 8.54 -7.21 10.75
CA ARG A 28 7.51 -7.21 11.80
C ARG A 28 6.10 -7.30 11.25
N LEU A 29 5.83 -6.61 10.13
CA LEU A 29 4.55 -6.70 9.46
C LEU A 29 4.33 -8.13 8.94
N ASP A 30 5.34 -8.72 8.28
CA ASP A 30 5.27 -10.11 7.80
C ASP A 30 4.91 -11.08 8.93
N THR A 31 5.58 -10.95 10.08
CA THR A 31 5.31 -11.78 11.27
C THR A 31 3.87 -11.65 11.75
N ILE A 32 3.33 -10.41 11.77
CA ILE A 32 1.95 -10.16 12.18
C ILE A 32 0.97 -10.76 11.16
N GLU A 33 1.23 -10.59 9.87
CA GLU A 33 0.37 -11.16 8.83
C GLU A 33 0.29 -12.68 8.92
N ASP A 34 1.44 -13.34 9.11
CA ASP A 34 1.51 -14.79 9.23
C ASP A 34 0.74 -15.28 10.47
N TYR A 35 0.87 -14.57 11.60
CA TYR A 35 0.08 -14.87 12.78
C TYR A 35 -1.42 -14.74 12.51
N LEU A 36 -1.87 -13.66 11.87
CA LEU A 36 -3.28 -13.43 11.59
C LEU A 36 -3.85 -14.41 10.55
N LYS A 37 -3.04 -14.85 9.58
CA LYS A 37 -3.42 -15.92 8.62
C LYS A 37 -3.57 -17.27 9.32
N ALA A 38 -2.68 -17.58 10.25
CA ALA A 38 -2.68 -18.86 10.96
C ALA A 38 -3.70 -18.93 12.10
N ASN A 39 -4.14 -17.80 12.64
CA ASN A 39 -4.98 -17.74 13.84
C ASN A 39 -6.30 -17.00 13.57
N LYS A 40 -7.41 -17.72 13.71
CA LYS A 40 -8.75 -17.11 13.70
C LYS A 40 -9.14 -16.69 15.12
N PRO A 41 -9.49 -15.41 15.37
CA PRO A 41 -9.84 -14.94 16.70
C PRO A 41 -11.12 -15.58 17.24
N TYR A 42 -12.05 -16.02 16.38
CA TYR A 42 -13.26 -16.76 16.75
C TYR A 42 -13.82 -17.56 15.55
N PRO A 43 -14.63 -18.61 15.79
CA PRO A 43 -15.30 -19.34 14.72
C PRO A 43 -16.18 -18.42 13.87
N GLY A 44 -15.97 -18.42 12.56
CA GLY A 44 -16.71 -17.56 11.62
C GLY A 44 -16.11 -16.18 11.38
N SER A 45 -14.93 -15.87 11.94
CA SER A 45 -14.19 -14.67 11.55
C SER A 45 -13.86 -14.70 10.06
N LYS A 46 -13.87 -13.52 9.41
CA LYS A 46 -13.42 -13.36 8.03
C LYS A 46 -11.96 -13.79 7.90
N GLU A 47 -11.60 -14.30 6.73
CA GLU A 47 -10.20 -14.55 6.40
C GLU A 47 -9.40 -13.25 6.49
N TYR A 48 -8.18 -13.36 7.00
CA TYR A 48 -7.27 -12.23 7.03
C TYR A 48 -6.98 -11.74 5.60
N LYS A 49 -6.91 -10.42 5.44
CA LYS A 49 -6.59 -9.73 4.20
C LYS A 49 -5.50 -8.69 4.50
N SER A 50 -4.50 -8.57 3.63
CA SER A 50 -3.45 -7.56 3.84
C SER A 50 -4.01 -6.15 3.62
N LEU A 51 -3.36 -5.17 4.23
CA LEU A 51 -3.76 -3.76 4.14
C LEU A 51 -3.71 -3.25 2.69
N GLU A 52 -2.76 -3.69 1.87
CA GLU A 52 -2.75 -3.31 0.45
C GLU A 52 -4.00 -3.81 -0.28
N LYS A 53 -4.37 -5.08 -0.07
CA LYS A 53 -5.55 -5.65 -0.72
C LYS A 53 -6.84 -4.99 -0.21
N GLU A 54 -6.89 -4.56 1.05
CA GLU A 54 -8.00 -3.78 1.59
C GLU A 54 -8.08 -2.40 0.90
N ALA A 55 -6.96 -1.71 0.76
CA ALA A 55 -6.88 -0.43 0.04
C ALA A 55 -7.32 -0.57 -1.43
N GLU A 56 -6.87 -1.62 -2.13
CA GLU A 56 -7.31 -1.93 -3.49
C GLU A 56 -8.84 -2.13 -3.57
N SER A 57 -9.42 -2.83 -2.59
CA SER A 57 -10.88 -3.01 -2.58
C SER A 57 -11.63 -1.70 -2.35
N TRP A 58 -11.09 -0.76 -1.59
CA TRP A 58 -11.69 0.56 -1.43
C TRP A 58 -11.60 1.40 -2.71
N SER A 59 -10.47 1.32 -3.43
CA SER A 59 -10.31 1.98 -4.73
C SER A 59 -11.32 1.46 -5.76
N ASN A 60 -11.60 0.16 -5.75
CA ASN A 60 -12.54 -0.47 -6.68
C ASN A 60 -14.02 -0.30 -6.26
N GLN A 61 -14.28 0.12 -5.02
CA GLN A 61 -15.63 0.37 -4.48
C GLN A 61 -16.07 1.83 -4.60
N GLN A 62 -15.15 2.76 -4.88
CA GLN A 62 -15.58 4.09 -5.27
C GLN A 62 -16.35 3.99 -6.61
N PRO A 63 -17.58 4.53 -6.70
CA PRO A 63 -18.21 4.69 -8.01
C PRO A 63 -17.24 5.50 -8.87
N GLN A 64 -17.04 5.08 -10.13
CA GLN A 64 -16.38 5.91 -11.12
C GLN A 64 -17.12 7.25 -11.12
N GLN A 65 -16.54 8.26 -10.49
CA GLN A 65 -16.96 9.63 -10.71
C GLN A 65 -16.57 9.89 -12.16
N GLU A 66 -17.53 9.74 -13.07
CA GLU A 66 -17.41 10.22 -14.45
C GLU A 66 -16.89 11.65 -14.37
N GLN A 67 -15.69 11.87 -14.90
CA GLN A 67 -15.19 13.22 -15.09
C GLN A 67 -16.21 13.93 -15.99
N PRO A 68 -16.78 15.08 -15.59
CA PRO A 68 -17.50 15.88 -16.55
C PRO A 68 -16.50 16.27 -17.63
N SER A 69 -16.77 15.80 -18.85
CA SER A 69 -16.13 16.28 -20.05
C SER A 69 -16.52 17.74 -20.22
N ASP A 70 -15.74 18.66 -19.65
CA ASP A 70 -15.92 20.07 -19.97
C ASP A 70 -15.38 20.28 -21.38
N GLN A 71 -16.36 20.42 -22.27
CA GLN A 71 -16.29 20.84 -23.64
C GLN A 71 -15.89 22.32 -23.71
N GLN A 72 -15.05 22.62 -24.71
CA GLN A 72 -14.81 23.91 -25.39
C GLN A 72 -13.98 24.98 -24.69
#